data_AF-A0AAD2CRZ0-F1
#
_entry.id   AF-A0AAD2CRZ0-F1
#
_cell.length_a   1.000
_cell.length_b   1.000
_cell.length_c   1.000
_cell.angle_alpha   90.00
_cell.angle_beta   90.00
_cell.angle_gamma   90.00
#
_symmetry.space_group_name_H-M   'P 1'
#
loop_
_entity.id
_entity.type
_entity.pdbx_description
1 polymer ?
#
loop_
_entity_poly.entity_id
_entity_poly.type
_entity_poly.pdbx_seq_one_letter_code
_entity_poly.pdbx_strand_id
1 'polypeptide(L)'
;MTQPNIEASMCSEHPEYSGNLNDDSLDDHHGASSYEETTRTTHVHFLEQEVEYKATISRSEITADEAIASWYTHQERAKLMVKYIKTVERRQSGKKPKKNSSYRGLETFDQCDALELQYTIEACVDAVLLEQHRQWTENIVDWEALARVSIECSEQSKAHALSMAKSDEREAKKANRRMALMVEESMRSVSSTSIESFQDMKNFVPHKADQQTALVVRSTISPVMELYSRTPF
;
A
#
# COMPACT_ATOMS: atom_id res chain seq x y z
N MET A 1 57.10 -5.32 -12.45
CA MET A 1 55.97 -4.95 -11.56
C MET A 1 55.06 -6.14 -11.51
N THR A 2 55.14 -6.89 -10.42
CA THR A 2 54.60 -8.26 -10.28
C THR A 2 53.32 -8.16 -9.47
N GLN A 3 52.21 -8.70 -9.99
CA GLN A 3 50.92 -8.68 -9.30
C GLN A 3 50.92 -9.66 -8.11
N PRO A 4 50.30 -9.32 -6.96
CA PRO A 4 50.13 -10.25 -5.88
C PRO A 4 49.00 -11.23 -6.17
N ASN A 5 49.34 -12.51 -6.03
CA ASN A 5 48.46 -13.67 -6.07
C ASN A 5 47.65 -13.69 -4.75
N ILE A 6 46.32 -13.57 -4.83
CA ILE A 6 45.43 -13.72 -3.66
C ILE A 6 44.87 -15.14 -3.72
N GLU A 7 45.52 -16.05 -2.98
CA GLU A 7 44.99 -17.37 -2.70
C GLU A 7 43.81 -17.24 -1.72
N ALA A 8 42.62 -17.57 -2.19
CA ALA A 8 41.43 -17.69 -1.36
C ALA A 8 41.57 -18.94 -0.48
N SER A 9 41.86 -18.72 0.79
CA SER A 9 41.96 -19.77 1.82
C SER A 9 40.57 -20.28 2.22
N MET A 10 40.53 -21.60 2.27
CA MET A 10 39.42 -22.49 2.59
C MET A 10 38.90 -22.42 4.04
N CYS A 11 37.65 -22.90 4.17
CA CYS A 11 37.09 -23.69 5.27
C CYS A 11 36.99 -23.05 6.66
N SER A 12 35.75 -22.80 7.08
CA SER A 12 35.34 -22.99 8.47
C SER A 12 34.09 -23.86 8.52
N GLU A 13 34.28 -25.01 9.14
CA GLU A 13 33.32 -26.07 9.41
C GLU A 13 32.24 -25.56 10.38
N HIS A 14 30.97 -25.79 10.05
CA HIS A 14 29.87 -25.62 11.00
C HIS A 14 29.86 -26.84 11.94
N PRO A 15 29.95 -26.67 13.27
CA PRO A 15 29.75 -27.78 14.19
C PRO A 15 28.28 -28.18 14.19
N GLU A 16 28.03 -29.45 13.86
CA GLU A 16 26.75 -30.12 14.04
C GLU A 16 26.42 -30.18 15.54
N TYR A 17 25.38 -29.46 15.95
CA TYR A 17 24.85 -29.52 17.31
C TYR A 17 23.91 -30.73 17.43
N SER A 18 24.48 -31.88 17.84
CA SER A 18 23.74 -33.07 18.25
C SER A 18 23.38 -32.96 19.74
N GLY A 19 22.32 -32.22 20.04
CA GLY A 19 21.74 -32.15 21.37
C GLY A 19 21.04 -33.46 21.74
N ASN A 20 21.77 -34.35 22.43
CA ASN A 20 21.19 -35.48 23.17
C ASN A 20 20.25 -34.96 24.26
N LEU A 21 18.94 -35.18 24.07
CA LEU A 21 17.96 -35.08 25.15
C LEU A 21 18.08 -36.34 26.01
N ASN A 22 18.89 -36.25 27.06
CA ASN A 22 18.82 -37.21 28.15
C ASN A 22 17.50 -37.02 28.90
N ASP A 23 16.63 -37.98 28.66
CA ASP A 23 15.73 -38.61 29.61
C ASP A 23 16.32 -38.61 31.03
N ASP A 24 15.73 -37.81 31.92
CA ASP A 24 15.85 -38.00 33.37
C ASP A 24 14.45 -37.92 33.98
N SER A 25 13.95 -39.12 34.22
CA SER A 25 12.78 -39.47 35.02
C SER A 25 12.94 -39.12 36.51
N LEU A 26 11.79 -39.08 37.20
CA LEU A 26 11.57 -39.14 38.66
C LEU A 26 11.67 -37.77 39.38
N ASP A 27 10.77 -37.39 40.30
CA ASP A 27 9.98 -38.24 41.19
C ASP A 27 8.72 -37.53 41.70
N ASP A 28 7.76 -38.37 42.06
CA ASP A 28 6.46 -38.08 42.66
C ASP A 28 6.56 -37.30 43.99
N HIS A 29 5.75 -36.24 44.14
CA HIS A 29 5.19 -35.90 45.45
C HIS A 29 3.74 -35.42 45.36
N HIS A 30 2.86 -36.33 45.79
CA HIS A 30 1.46 -36.13 46.13
C HIS A 30 1.23 -34.95 47.08
N GLY A 31 0.60 -33.89 46.58
CA GLY A 31 -0.04 -32.83 47.37
C GLY A 31 -1.48 -32.66 46.93
N ALA A 32 -2.36 -33.57 47.38
CA ALA A 32 -3.78 -33.51 47.11
C ALA A 32 -4.40 -32.25 47.74
N SER A 33 -4.66 -31.25 46.91
CA SER A 33 -5.56 -30.15 47.22
C SER A 33 -6.54 -29.99 46.07
N SER A 34 -7.64 -30.76 46.15
CA SER A 34 -8.72 -30.73 45.16
C SER A 34 -9.54 -29.45 45.31
N TYR A 35 -9.04 -28.36 44.74
CA TYR A 35 -9.90 -27.30 44.28
C TYR A 35 -10.47 -27.79 42.95
N GLU A 36 -11.75 -28.14 42.93
CA GLU A 36 -12.48 -28.36 41.68
C GLU A 36 -12.62 -27.00 40.97
N GLU A 37 -11.51 -26.53 40.41
CA GLU A 37 -11.48 -25.43 39.48
C GLU A 37 -12.17 -25.92 38.23
N THR A 38 -13.48 -25.68 38.19
CA THR A 38 -14.32 -25.96 37.04
C THR A 38 -13.82 -25.02 35.97
N THR A 39 -12.85 -25.49 35.18
CA THR A 39 -12.42 -24.83 33.95
C THR A 39 -13.62 -24.85 33.04
N ARG A 40 -14.45 -23.81 33.16
CA ARG A 40 -15.45 -23.45 32.18
C ARG A 40 -14.67 -23.08 30.94
N THR A 41 -14.33 -24.10 30.16
CA THR A 41 -13.91 -24.00 28.77
C THR A 41 -15.08 -23.32 28.07
N THR A 42 -15.06 -22.00 28.10
CA THR A 42 -16.01 -21.16 27.41
C THR A 42 -15.57 -21.27 25.97
N HIS A 43 -16.04 -22.33 25.30
CA HIS A 43 -15.85 -22.49 23.88
C HIS A 43 -16.39 -21.23 23.23
N VAL A 44 -15.48 -20.42 22.69
CA VAL A 44 -15.83 -19.22 21.94
C VAL A 44 -16.52 -19.73 20.68
N HIS A 45 -17.85 -19.79 20.73
CA HIS A 45 -18.67 -19.98 19.56
C HIS A 45 -18.54 -18.71 18.72
N PHE A 46 -17.62 -18.74 17.76
CA PHE A 46 -17.65 -17.77 16.67
C PHE A 46 -19.01 -17.95 15.99
N LEU A 47 -19.87 -16.93 16.09
CA LEU A 47 -21.10 -16.86 15.30
C LEU A 47 -20.72 -17.22 13.86
N GLU A 48 -21.48 -18.14 13.24
CA GLU A 48 -21.41 -18.44 11.81
C GLU A 48 -21.76 -17.16 11.02
N GLN A 49 -20.82 -16.24 10.98
CA GLN A 49 -20.85 -15.07 10.15
C GLN A 49 -20.36 -15.55 8.80
N GLU A 50 -21.22 -15.47 7.78
CA GLU A 50 -20.81 -15.75 6.40
C GLU A 50 -19.57 -14.90 6.11
N VAL A 51 -18.42 -15.57 6.06
CA VAL A 51 -17.15 -14.93 5.73
C VAL A 51 -17.24 -14.56 4.27
N GLU A 52 -17.45 -13.27 4.00
CA GLU A 52 -17.46 -12.74 2.64
C GLU A 52 -16.02 -12.81 2.10
N TYR A 53 -15.68 -13.92 1.44
CA TYR A 53 -14.38 -14.11 0.81
C TYR A 53 -14.29 -13.21 -0.41
N LYS A 54 -13.49 -12.14 -0.31
CA LYS A 54 -13.02 -11.41 -1.48
C LYS A 54 -11.74 -12.08 -1.95
N ALA A 55 -11.82 -12.80 -3.07
CA ALA A 55 -10.65 -13.32 -3.76
C ALA A 55 -9.81 -12.14 -4.26
N THR A 56 -8.68 -11.90 -3.60
CA THR A 56 -7.68 -10.96 -4.11
C THR A 56 -6.95 -11.67 -5.25
N ILE A 57 -7.18 -11.23 -6.49
CA ILE A 57 -6.54 -11.81 -7.68
C ILE A 57 -5.03 -11.67 -7.51
N SER A 58 -4.30 -12.77 -7.66
CA SER A 58 -2.84 -12.75 -7.59
C SER A 58 -2.28 -11.89 -8.74
N ARG A 59 -1.15 -11.21 -8.53
CA ARG A 59 -0.52 -10.39 -9.59
C ARG A 59 -0.15 -11.21 -10.83
N SER A 60 0.07 -12.52 -10.66
CA SER A 60 0.32 -13.48 -11.75
C SER A 60 -0.91 -13.86 -12.56
N GLU A 61 -2.11 -13.60 -12.03
CA GLU A 61 -3.40 -13.92 -12.64
C GLU A 61 -4.01 -12.73 -13.40
N ILE A 62 -3.43 -11.53 -13.25
CA ILE A 62 -3.84 -10.33 -13.98
C ILE A 62 -3.45 -10.50 -15.45
N THR A 63 -4.45 -10.49 -16.34
CA THR A 63 -4.20 -10.53 -17.78
C THR A 63 -3.55 -9.23 -18.26
N ALA A 64 -2.83 -9.29 -19.40
CA ALA A 64 -2.22 -8.09 -19.97
C ALA A 64 -3.27 -6.99 -20.28
N ASP A 65 -4.47 -7.38 -20.70
CA ASP A 65 -5.56 -6.46 -20.99
C ASP A 65 -6.14 -5.83 -19.71
N GLU A 66 -6.30 -6.59 -18.64
CA GLU A 66 -6.70 -6.07 -17.33
C GLU A 66 -5.62 -5.19 -16.72
N ALA A 67 -4.34 -5.52 -16.91
CA ALA A 67 -3.26 -4.62 -16.57
C ALA A 67 -3.46 -3.32 -17.35
N ILE A 68 -3.46 -3.34 -18.67
CA ILE A 68 -3.63 -2.15 -19.52
C ILE A 68 -4.88 -1.33 -19.13
N ALA A 69 -5.99 -1.99 -18.77
CA ALA A 69 -7.23 -1.34 -18.35
C ALA A 69 -7.23 -0.83 -16.90
N SER A 70 -6.43 -1.42 -16.01
CA SER A 70 -6.29 -1.00 -14.60
C SER A 70 -5.30 0.15 -14.42
N TRP A 71 -4.45 0.41 -15.41
CA TRP A 71 -3.57 1.57 -15.42
C TRP A 71 -4.25 2.77 -16.09
N TYR A 72 -3.97 3.96 -15.55
CA TYR A 72 -4.28 5.21 -16.24
C TYR A 72 -3.70 5.19 -17.65
N THR A 73 -4.48 5.63 -18.63
CA THR A 73 -3.94 5.91 -19.97
C THR A 73 -2.75 6.87 -19.83
N HIS A 74 -1.82 6.85 -20.79
CA HIS A 74 -0.64 7.72 -20.73
C HIS A 74 -1.02 9.20 -20.54
N GLN A 75 -2.13 9.65 -21.14
CA GLN A 75 -2.63 11.00 -20.99
C GLN A 75 -3.17 11.28 -19.59
N GLU A 76 -3.91 10.34 -18.99
CA GLU A 76 -4.42 10.46 -17.63
C GLU A 76 -3.28 10.44 -16.61
N ARG A 77 -2.30 9.56 -16.80
CA ARG A 77 -1.08 9.52 -15.98
C ARG A 77 -0.35 10.86 -16.02
N ALA A 78 -0.18 11.45 -17.20
CA ALA A 78 0.45 12.77 -17.34
C ALA A 78 -0.33 13.86 -16.59
N LYS A 79 -1.67 13.89 -16.72
CA LYS A 79 -2.53 14.84 -15.97
C LYS A 79 -2.41 14.64 -14.46
N LEU A 80 -2.34 13.40 -13.99
CA LEU A 80 -2.20 13.03 -12.59
C LEU A 80 -0.83 13.45 -12.05
N MET A 81 0.25 13.23 -12.81
CA MET A 81 1.60 13.69 -12.46
C MET A 81 1.68 15.21 -12.31
N VAL A 82 1.06 15.97 -13.21
CA VAL A 82 1.00 17.45 -13.08
C VAL A 82 0.30 17.87 -11.78
N LYS A 83 -0.73 17.13 -11.33
CA LYS A 83 -1.39 17.40 -10.04
C LYS A 83 -0.48 17.07 -8.86
N TYR A 84 0.30 15.98 -8.93
CA TYR A 84 1.25 15.62 -7.89
C TYR A 84 2.36 16.66 -7.76
N ILE A 85 2.99 17.06 -8.87
CA ILE A 85 4.04 18.10 -8.88
C ILE A 85 3.54 19.37 -8.20
N LYS A 86 2.34 19.86 -8.57
CA LYS A 86 1.73 21.04 -7.93
C LYS A 86 1.46 20.87 -6.43
N THR A 87 1.21 19.64 -5.99
CA THR A 87 0.96 19.33 -4.57
C THR A 87 2.28 19.31 -3.80
N VAL A 88 3.35 18.77 -4.40
CA VAL A 88 4.72 18.78 -3.86
C VAL A 88 5.25 20.21 -3.74
N GLU A 89 5.15 21.02 -4.80
CA GLU A 89 5.54 22.44 -4.76
C GLU A 89 4.80 23.22 -3.66
N ARG A 90 3.52 22.89 -3.46
CA ARG A 90 2.70 23.48 -2.39
C ARG A 90 3.21 23.06 -1.00
N ARG A 91 3.58 21.79 -0.81
CA ARG A 91 4.19 21.29 0.43
C ARG A 91 5.52 21.98 0.69
N GLN A 92 6.41 22.03 -0.30
CA GLN A 92 7.73 22.66 -0.20
C GLN A 92 7.65 24.16 0.12
N SER A 93 6.60 24.85 -0.35
CA SER A 93 6.31 26.24 0.05
C SER A 93 5.68 26.39 1.44
N GLY A 94 5.63 25.33 2.25
CA GLY A 94 5.11 25.33 3.62
C GLY A 94 3.59 25.54 3.72
N LYS A 95 2.86 25.48 2.59
CA LYS A 95 1.41 25.72 2.59
C LYS A 95 0.70 24.46 3.08
N LYS A 96 -0.44 24.64 3.76
CA LYS A 96 -1.30 23.53 4.19
C LYS A 96 -1.96 22.84 2.98
N PRO A 97 -2.25 21.52 3.05
CA PRO A 97 -2.91 20.80 1.97
C PRO A 97 -4.31 21.37 1.67
N LYS A 98 -4.83 21.13 0.46
CA LYS A 98 -6.19 21.56 0.10
C LYS A 98 -7.24 20.75 0.87
N LYS A 99 -8.46 21.26 0.97
CA LYS A 99 -9.59 20.53 1.57
C LYS A 99 -9.80 19.22 0.81
N ASN A 100 -9.72 18.09 1.52
CA ASN A 100 -9.75 16.72 0.97
C ASN A 100 -8.52 16.28 0.17
N SER A 101 -7.35 16.89 0.38
CA SER A 101 -6.08 16.32 -0.07
C SER A 101 -5.17 16.04 1.12
N SER A 102 -4.23 15.11 0.96
CA SER A 102 -3.17 14.84 1.92
C SER A 102 -1.81 15.00 1.25
N TYR A 103 -0.77 15.22 2.06
CA TYR A 103 0.62 15.10 1.60
C TYR A 103 1.19 13.70 1.77
N ARG A 104 0.43 12.80 2.42
CA ARG A 104 0.82 11.41 2.61
C ARG A 104 1.01 10.71 1.26
N GLY A 105 2.10 9.97 1.12
CA GLY A 105 2.46 9.26 -0.10
C GLY A 105 3.20 10.11 -1.14
N LEU A 106 3.57 11.35 -0.79
CA LEU A 106 4.37 12.24 -1.64
C LEU A 106 5.80 12.42 -1.13
N GLU A 107 6.19 11.69 -0.09
CA GLU A 107 7.52 11.76 0.54
C GLU A 107 8.62 11.34 -0.43
N THR A 108 8.32 10.46 -1.39
CA THR A 108 9.29 10.00 -2.39
C THR A 108 9.41 10.91 -3.61
N PHE A 109 8.59 11.96 -3.71
CA PHE A 109 8.62 12.88 -4.86
C PHE A 109 9.64 14.01 -4.69
N ASP A 110 10.12 14.26 -3.47
CA ASP A 110 11.25 15.14 -3.20
C ASP A 110 12.45 14.28 -2.83
N GLN A 111 13.59 14.52 -3.47
CA GLN A 111 14.81 13.77 -3.20
C GLN A 111 15.29 13.96 -1.75
N CYS A 112 15.10 15.16 -1.19
CA CYS A 112 15.46 15.42 0.20
C CYS A 112 14.60 14.61 1.17
N ASP A 113 13.27 14.63 0.99
CA ASP A 113 12.34 13.84 1.80
C ASP A 113 12.58 12.33 1.65
N ALA A 114 12.89 11.88 0.42
CA ALA A 114 13.18 10.49 0.15
C ALA A 114 14.45 10.01 0.88
N LEU A 115 15.50 10.84 0.88
CA LEU A 115 16.73 10.58 1.62
C LEU A 115 16.51 10.64 3.13
N GLU A 116 15.71 11.58 3.63
CA GLU A 116 15.35 11.67 5.06
C GLU A 116 14.58 10.43 5.52
N LEU A 117 13.62 9.97 4.72
CA LEU A 117 12.89 8.73 4.97
C LEU A 117 13.83 7.53 4.99
N GLN A 118 14.72 7.42 4.01
CA GLN A 118 15.71 6.36 3.95
C GLN A 118 16.63 6.39 5.17
N TYR A 119 17.18 7.55 5.53
CA TYR A 119 18.02 7.73 6.71
C TYR A 119 17.29 7.31 8.00
N THR A 120 16.01 7.68 8.13
CA THR A 120 15.20 7.29 9.29
C THR A 120 15.03 5.78 9.37
N ILE A 121 14.77 5.13 8.23
CA ILE A 121 14.66 3.67 8.14
C ILE A 121 15.99 3.02 8.54
N GLU A 122 17.10 3.46 7.95
CA GLU A 122 18.45 2.97 8.24
C GLU A 122 18.80 3.13 9.72
N ALA A 123 18.57 4.30 10.31
CA ALA A 123 18.81 4.56 11.73
C ALA A 123 17.96 3.66 12.64
N CYS A 124 16.71 3.39 12.28
CA CYS A 124 15.86 2.45 13.01
C CYS A 124 16.39 1.01 12.91
N VAL A 125 16.80 0.57 11.72
CA VAL A 125 17.37 -0.77 11.52
C VAL A 125 18.67 -0.91 12.32
N ASP A 126 19.58 0.05 12.22
CA ASP A 126 20.86 0.06 12.93
C ASP A 126 20.66 0.02 14.45
N ALA A 127 19.72 0.81 14.98
CA ALA A 127 19.39 0.79 16.40
C ALA A 127 18.91 -0.58 16.88
N VAL A 128 18.05 -1.25 16.08
CA VAL A 128 17.57 -2.60 16.39
C VAL A 128 18.70 -3.62 16.33
N LEU A 129 19.54 -3.58 15.29
CA LEU A 129 20.66 -4.50 15.12
C LEU A 129 21.71 -4.33 16.22
N LEU A 130 22.01 -3.10 16.61
CA LEU A 130 22.93 -2.80 17.71
C LEU A 130 22.41 -3.34 19.05
N GLU A 131 21.13 -3.16 19.34
CA GLU A 131 20.54 -3.68 20.58
C GLU A 131 20.48 -5.22 20.57
N GLN A 132 20.11 -5.84 19.45
CA GLN A 132 20.17 -7.30 19.30
C GLN A 132 21.58 -7.84 19.47
N HIS A 133 22.58 -7.17 18.90
CA HIS A 133 23.98 -7.55 19.05
C HIS A 133 24.45 -7.44 20.52
N ARG A 134 24.03 -6.38 21.23
CA ARG A 134 24.30 -6.21 22.67
C ARG A 134 23.67 -7.34 23.48
N GLN A 135 22.38 -7.64 23.26
CA GLN A 135 21.67 -8.74 23.92
C GLN A 135 22.33 -10.10 23.68
N TRP A 136 22.77 -10.35 22.45
CA TRP A 136 23.49 -11.57 22.08
C TRP A 136 24.83 -11.69 22.80
N THR A 137 25.61 -10.61 22.79
CA THR A 137 26.96 -10.58 23.39
C THR A 137 26.91 -10.73 24.91
N GLU A 138 25.91 -10.12 25.56
CA GLU A 138 25.74 -10.13 27.01
C GLU A 138 24.89 -11.32 27.50
N ASN A 139 24.35 -12.13 26.59
CA ASN A 139 23.42 -13.23 26.87
C ASN A 139 22.21 -12.78 27.72
N ILE A 140 21.70 -11.58 27.45
CA ILE A 140 20.56 -10.99 28.16
C ILE A 140 19.31 -11.28 27.34
N VAL A 141 18.48 -12.20 27.84
CA VAL A 141 17.15 -12.45 27.28
C VAL A 141 16.11 -12.18 28.37
N ASP A 142 15.45 -11.03 28.28
CA ASP A 142 14.32 -10.67 29.15
C ASP A 142 13.01 -10.99 28.44
N TRP A 143 12.52 -12.21 28.67
CA TRP A 143 11.27 -12.70 28.09
C TRP A 143 10.05 -11.88 28.53
N GLU A 144 10.07 -11.32 29.74
CA GLU A 144 8.95 -10.52 30.26
C GLU A 144 8.90 -9.14 29.59
N ALA A 145 10.05 -8.49 29.42
CA ALA A 145 10.14 -7.24 28.68
C ALA A 145 9.71 -7.44 27.21
N LEU A 146 10.17 -8.52 26.57
CA LEU A 146 9.77 -8.85 25.20
C LEU A 146 8.25 -9.06 25.09
N ALA A 147 7.65 -9.83 26.00
CA ALA A 147 6.21 -10.07 26.05
C ALA A 147 5.44 -8.75 26.24
N ARG A 148 5.90 -7.87 27.14
CA ARG A 148 5.27 -6.57 27.40
C ARG A 148 5.27 -5.68 26.16
N VAL A 149 6.43 -5.54 25.49
CA VAL A 149 6.55 -4.75 24.26
C VAL A 149 5.69 -5.34 23.15
N SER A 150 5.65 -6.69 23.03
CA SER A 150 4.83 -7.37 22.04
C SER A 150 3.33 -7.10 22.24
N ILE A 151 2.84 -7.19 23.49
CA ILE A 151 1.45 -6.89 23.84
C ILE A 151 1.12 -5.43 23.53
N GLU A 152 1.94 -4.48 24.01
CA GLU A 152 1.70 -3.05 23.80
C GLU A 152 1.70 -2.69 22.30
N CYS A 153 2.69 -3.16 21.53
CA CYS A 153 2.77 -2.93 20.09
C CYS A 153 1.57 -3.53 19.35
N SER A 154 1.09 -4.70 19.78
CA SER A 154 -0.10 -5.34 19.24
C SER A 154 -1.36 -4.52 19.52
N GLU A 155 -1.52 -3.99 20.73
CA GLU A 155 -2.65 -3.13 21.09
C GLU A 155 -2.65 -1.82 20.31
N GLN A 156 -1.48 -1.17 20.19
CA GLN A 156 -1.31 0.05 19.39
C GLN A 156 -1.62 -0.21 17.91
N SER A 157 -1.10 -1.30 17.36
CA SER A 157 -1.36 -1.73 15.97
C SER A 157 -2.84 -1.99 15.73
N LYS A 158 -3.52 -2.68 16.66
CA LYS A 158 -4.97 -2.92 16.63
C LYS A 158 -5.75 -1.60 16.67
N ALA A 159 -5.41 -0.70 17.58
CA ALA A 159 -6.06 0.61 17.69
C ALA A 159 -5.88 1.44 16.41
N HIS A 160 -4.66 1.45 15.86
CA HIS A 160 -4.34 2.14 14.62
C HIS A 160 -5.09 1.55 13.42
N ALA A 161 -5.10 0.22 13.27
CA ALA A 161 -5.84 -0.47 12.21
C ALA A 161 -7.35 -0.19 12.28
N LEU A 162 -7.95 -0.20 13.48
CA LEU A 162 -9.35 0.17 13.67
C LEU A 162 -9.63 1.64 13.32
N SER A 163 -8.72 2.54 13.68
CA SER A 163 -8.81 3.96 13.32
C SER A 163 -8.74 4.17 11.80
N MET A 164 -7.82 3.47 11.14
CA MET A 164 -7.69 3.47 9.68
C MET A 164 -8.95 2.92 9.02
N ALA A 165 -9.45 1.76 9.45
CA ALA A 165 -10.67 1.17 8.91
C ALA A 165 -11.88 2.12 9.00
N LYS A 166 -12.02 2.87 10.11
CA LYS A 166 -13.06 3.91 10.24
C LYS A 166 -12.84 5.11 9.31
N SER A 167 -11.60 5.45 9.00
CA SER A 167 -11.28 6.48 8.00
C SER A 167 -11.68 6.02 6.61
N ASP A 168 -11.28 4.79 6.25
CA ASP A 168 -11.53 4.18 4.95
C ASP A 168 -13.03 3.98 4.73
N GLU A 169 -13.77 3.53 5.75
CA GLU A 169 -15.23 3.41 5.70
C GLU A 169 -15.91 4.76 5.39
N ARG A 170 -15.44 5.85 6.02
CA ARG A 170 -15.97 7.20 5.75
C ARG A 170 -15.66 7.66 4.34
N GLU A 171 -14.46 7.37 3.85
CA GLU A 171 -14.04 7.70 2.49
C GLU A 171 -14.84 6.91 1.45
N ALA A 172 -15.01 5.60 1.66
CA ALA A 172 -15.82 4.72 0.81
C ALA A 172 -17.29 5.17 0.77
N LYS A 173 -17.90 5.48 1.93
CA LYS A 173 -19.27 6.04 1.97
C LYS A 173 -19.39 7.34 1.19
N LYS A 174 -18.37 8.21 1.28
CA LYS A 174 -18.33 9.48 0.54
C LYS A 174 -18.17 9.25 -0.96
N ALA A 175 -17.34 8.30 -1.37
CA ALA A 175 -17.18 7.92 -2.77
C ALA A 175 -18.48 7.34 -3.34
N ASN A 176 -19.13 6.40 -2.64
CA ASN A 176 -20.41 5.81 -3.03
C ASN A 176 -21.50 6.86 -3.22
N ARG A 177 -21.61 7.82 -2.30
CA ARG A 177 -22.57 8.94 -2.45
C ARG A 177 -22.31 9.78 -3.70
N ARG A 178 -21.04 10.03 -4.04
CA ARG A 178 -20.68 10.78 -5.25
C ARG A 178 -21.03 9.99 -6.51
N MET A 179 -20.74 8.70 -6.53
CA MET A 179 -21.10 7.83 -7.67
C MET A 179 -22.62 7.79 -7.88
N ALA A 180 -23.40 7.65 -6.80
CA ALA A 180 -24.86 7.68 -6.88
C ALA A 180 -25.39 8.98 -7.51
N LEU A 181 -24.87 10.14 -7.10
CA LEU A 181 -25.25 11.43 -7.68
C LEU A 181 -24.90 11.54 -9.16
N MET A 182 -23.72 11.05 -9.57
CA MET A 182 -23.32 11.07 -10.98
C MET A 182 -24.22 10.17 -11.85
N VAL A 183 -24.68 9.03 -11.31
CA VAL A 183 -25.64 8.16 -11.99
C VAL A 183 -27.00 8.85 -12.14
N GLU A 184 -27.50 9.51 -11.09
CA GLU A 184 -28.76 10.27 -11.15
C GLU A 184 -28.69 11.44 -12.15
N GLU A 185 -27.60 12.19 -12.17
CA GLU A 185 -27.38 13.28 -13.14
C GLU A 185 -27.33 12.75 -14.59
N SER A 186 -26.65 11.62 -14.81
CA SER A 186 -26.59 10.96 -16.11
C SER A 186 -27.98 10.52 -16.59
N MET A 187 -28.78 9.91 -15.71
CA MET A 187 -30.15 9.50 -16.04
C MET A 187 -31.07 10.68 -16.39
N ARG A 188 -30.94 11.82 -15.69
CA ARG A 188 -31.71 13.03 -15.99
C ARG A 188 -31.35 13.63 -17.34
N SER A 189 -30.06 13.65 -17.69
CA SER A 189 -29.57 14.19 -18.97
C SER A 189 -30.14 13.45 -20.19
N VAL A 190 -30.27 12.12 -20.11
CA VAL A 190 -30.81 11.29 -21.20
C VAL A 190 -32.32 11.45 -21.36
N SER A 191 -33.05 11.83 -20.31
CA SER A 191 -34.51 12.03 -20.37
C SER A 191 -34.92 13.34 -21.06
N SER A 192 -34.05 14.35 -21.13
CA SER A 192 -34.40 15.66 -21.71
C SER A 192 -34.21 15.74 -23.23
N THR A 193 -33.53 14.80 -23.88
CA THR A 193 -33.29 14.83 -25.33
C THR A 193 -34.34 14.10 -26.18
N SER A 194 -35.35 13.47 -25.57
CA SER A 194 -36.25 12.56 -26.30
C SER A 194 -37.58 13.18 -26.81
N ILE A 195 -37.95 14.43 -26.47
CA ILE A 195 -39.29 14.95 -26.81
C ILE A 195 -39.29 16.17 -27.74
N GLU A 196 -38.24 16.99 -27.77
CA GLU A 196 -38.24 18.18 -28.65
C GLU A 196 -37.63 17.94 -30.05
N SER A 197 -36.91 16.83 -30.29
CA SER A 197 -36.25 16.62 -31.60
C SER A 197 -37.17 16.14 -32.73
N PHE A 198 -38.47 15.94 -32.49
CA PHE A 198 -39.43 15.55 -33.53
C PHE A 198 -40.27 16.69 -34.08
N GLN A 199 -40.30 17.87 -33.44
CA GLN A 199 -41.06 19.01 -33.95
C GLN A 199 -40.26 19.90 -34.90
N ASP A 200 -38.93 19.87 -34.86
CA ASP A 200 -38.09 20.80 -35.65
C ASP A 200 -37.53 20.21 -36.97
N MET A 201 -37.85 18.96 -37.32
CA MET A 201 -37.44 18.39 -38.62
C MET A 201 -38.28 18.88 -39.81
N LYS A 202 -39.31 19.71 -39.63
CA LYS A 202 -40.12 20.22 -40.74
C LYS A 202 -39.49 21.39 -41.51
N ASN A 203 -38.39 21.97 -41.00
CA ASN A 203 -37.73 23.13 -41.63
C ASN A 203 -36.30 22.84 -42.11
N PHE A 204 -35.91 21.56 -42.27
CA PHE A 204 -34.57 21.22 -42.75
C PHE A 204 -34.45 21.49 -44.25
N VAL A 205 -34.04 22.71 -44.60
CA VAL A 205 -33.57 23.07 -45.94
C VAL A 205 -32.14 22.54 -46.07
N PRO A 206 -31.84 21.66 -47.04
CA PRO A 206 -30.49 21.16 -47.24
C PRO A 206 -29.57 22.29 -47.70
N HIS A 207 -28.76 22.81 -46.79
CA HIS A 207 -27.71 23.77 -47.13
C HIS A 207 -26.61 23.02 -47.87
N LYS A 208 -26.30 23.52 -49.08
CA LYS A 208 -25.28 22.97 -49.97
C LYS A 208 -23.94 22.83 -49.27
N ALA A 209 -23.27 21.73 -49.60
CA ALA A 209 -21.93 21.39 -49.19
C ALA A 209 -20.93 22.51 -49.53
N ASP A 210 -20.40 23.15 -48.51
CA ASP A 210 -19.12 23.86 -48.61
C ASP A 210 -18.02 22.94 -48.09
N GLN A 211 -17.24 22.48 -49.08
CA GLN A 211 -15.96 21.83 -48.88
C GLN A 211 -14.94 22.82 -48.30
N GLN A 212 -13.90 22.25 -47.69
CA GLN A 212 -12.61 22.85 -47.39
C GLN A 212 -12.51 23.67 -46.10
N THR A 213 -11.98 23.04 -45.05
CA THR A 213 -10.73 23.55 -44.45
C THR A 213 -10.00 22.42 -43.72
N ALA A 214 -8.97 21.90 -44.36
CA ALA A 214 -8.00 21.01 -43.73
C ALA A 214 -7.15 21.84 -42.75
N LEU A 215 -7.44 21.72 -41.46
CA LEU A 215 -6.65 22.33 -40.41
C LEU A 215 -5.53 21.37 -40.01
N VAL A 216 -4.36 21.57 -40.62
CA VAL A 216 -3.11 20.89 -40.29
C VAL A 216 -2.67 21.37 -38.90
N VAL A 217 -3.06 20.63 -37.86
CA VAL A 217 -2.50 20.80 -36.52
C VAL A 217 -1.14 20.12 -36.49
N ARG A 218 -0.08 20.90 -36.75
CA ARG A 218 1.30 20.50 -36.45
C ARG A 218 1.45 20.39 -34.93
N SER A 219 1.30 19.18 -34.41
CA SER A 219 1.71 18.81 -33.07
C SER A 219 3.24 18.78 -33.01
N THR A 220 3.86 19.86 -32.54
CA THR A 220 5.24 19.84 -32.07
C THR A 220 5.24 19.16 -30.71
N ILE A 221 5.37 17.83 -30.71
CA ILE A 221 5.72 17.06 -29.52
C ILE A 221 7.13 17.48 -29.12
N SER A 222 7.23 18.17 -27.99
CA SER A 222 8.49 18.50 -27.35
C SER A 222 9.07 17.23 -26.71
N PRO A 223 10.30 16.80 -27.03
CA PRO A 223 10.92 15.64 -26.41
C PRO A 223 11.58 16.08 -25.11
N VAL A 224 10.82 16.12 -24.04
CA VAL A 224 11.35 16.21 -22.67
C VAL A 224 10.62 15.15 -21.85
N MET A 225 11.22 13.96 -21.74
CA MET A 225 11.11 13.00 -20.62
C MET A 225 11.62 11.62 -21.07
N GLU A 226 12.92 11.50 -21.34
CA GLU A 226 13.56 10.21 -21.64
C GLU A 226 14.72 9.93 -20.65
N LEU A 227 14.52 10.20 -19.36
CA LEU A 227 15.56 10.04 -18.33
C LEU A 227 15.21 9.12 -17.15
N TYR A 228 14.12 8.33 -17.21
CA TYR A 228 13.72 7.46 -16.08
C TYR A 228 13.51 5.98 -16.45
N SER A 229 14.34 5.40 -17.32
CA SER A 229 14.22 3.98 -17.68
C SER A 229 15.52 3.19 -17.73
N ARG A 230 16.57 3.61 -16.99
CA ARG A 230 17.77 2.78 -16.81
C ARG A 230 18.30 2.81 -15.38
N THR A 231 17.67 2.02 -14.51
CA THR A 231 18.36 1.39 -13.38
C THR A 231 18.16 -0.11 -13.51
N PRO A 232 19.23 -0.90 -13.74
CA PRO A 232 19.15 -2.34 -13.65
C PRO A 232 19.06 -2.72 -12.17
N PHE A 233 18.01 -3.45 -11.81
CA PHE A 233 18.05 -4.40 -10.69
C PHE A 233 18.54 -5.73 -11.24
#